data_AF-A0A9J6PQY2-F1
#
_entry.id   AF-A0A9J6PQY2-F1
#
_cell.length_a   1.000
_cell.length_b   1.000
_cell.length_c   1.000
_cell.angle_alpha   90.00
_cell.angle_beta   90.00
_cell.angle_gamma   90.00
#
_symmetry.space_group_name_H-M   'P 1'
#
loop_
_entity.id
_entity.type
_entity.pdbx_description
1 polymer ?
#
loop_
_entity_poly.entity_id
_entity_poly.type
_entity_poly.pdbx_seq_one_letter_code
_entity_poly.pdbx_strand_id
1 'polypeptide(L)'
;MSEKLTIAPKTNHKSLLFSEIALDLDNLQAHFAVLGMPYGAAYTPQDYNNDQTNAPTAIRQASDRVIRSPERFDFDIDGPLLQGRDDVRFVDCGDVPADLSDPRGHFRRAELATRKILAAGAIPIVLGGDHGITNPILRAFDDQGPITIVHLDAHLDWRDEVNGIKDGLSSPMRRASELPYVKEIIQIGMRASGSARQEEADYARKWGAEIITAYELHDTGMEAVLARIPDGGRYYLTIDADGLDPTCMPAVAGPAPGGVTFVQARKLIHGLVKKGRVVGMDFVEIQPEKDINQHSCMIAGRLILNFIGAAIRAGYCDTTR
;
A
#
# COMPACT_ATOMS: atom_id res chain seq x y z
N MET A 1 -12.07 10.28 -27.32
CA MET A 1 -12.11 10.74 -25.91
C MET A 1 -11.03 9.98 -25.19
N SER A 2 -10.19 10.64 -24.37
CA SER A 2 -9.21 9.94 -23.54
C SER A 2 -9.95 8.98 -22.60
N GLU A 3 -9.38 7.79 -22.37
CA GLU A 3 -9.93 6.82 -21.42
C GLU A 3 -10.00 7.46 -20.02
N LYS A 4 -11.17 7.42 -19.38
CA LYS A 4 -11.32 7.95 -18.01
C LYS A 4 -10.65 6.98 -17.03
N LEU A 5 -9.49 7.38 -16.51
CA LEU A 5 -8.67 6.54 -15.64
C LEU A 5 -9.23 6.43 -14.22
N THR A 6 -9.75 7.52 -13.67
CA THR A 6 -10.33 7.55 -12.32
C THR A 6 -11.70 8.22 -12.28
N ILE A 7 -12.48 7.89 -11.24
CA ILE A 7 -13.76 8.49 -10.88
C ILE A 7 -13.69 9.04 -9.46
N ALA A 8 -14.57 9.98 -9.12
CA ALA A 8 -14.67 10.47 -7.75
C ALA A 8 -14.89 9.29 -6.77
N PRO A 9 -14.30 9.37 -5.55
CA PRO A 9 -14.51 8.34 -4.53
C PRO A 9 -15.99 8.09 -4.27
N LYS A 10 -16.36 6.83 -4.02
CA LYS A 10 -17.71 6.49 -3.53
C LYS A 10 -17.78 6.83 -2.04
N THR A 11 -18.04 8.09 -1.64
CA THR A 11 -17.95 8.50 -0.23
C THR A 11 -19.14 9.33 0.26
N ASN A 12 -19.49 9.14 1.54
CA ASN A 12 -20.26 10.10 2.34
C ASN A 12 -19.35 11.12 3.06
N HIS A 13 -18.05 10.79 3.20
CA HIS A 13 -16.99 11.67 3.70
C HIS A 13 -16.28 12.37 2.53
N LYS A 14 -15.59 13.50 2.73
CA LYS A 14 -15.03 14.28 1.61
C LYS A 14 -13.93 13.53 0.83
N SER A 15 -12.96 12.94 1.53
CA SER A 15 -11.73 12.30 0.98
C SER A 15 -10.91 11.62 2.08
N LEU A 16 -9.77 10.99 1.76
CA LEU A 16 -8.84 10.50 2.78
C LEU A 16 -8.15 11.66 3.52
N LEU A 17 -8.23 11.68 4.85
CA LEU A 17 -7.55 12.64 5.72
C LEU A 17 -7.75 14.11 5.30
N PHE A 18 -8.94 14.44 4.80
CA PHE A 18 -9.33 15.78 4.33
C PHE A 18 -8.51 16.33 3.15
N SER A 19 -7.86 15.46 2.37
CA SER A 19 -7.19 15.84 1.11
C SER A 19 -8.14 16.45 0.08
N GLU A 20 -7.62 17.24 -0.85
CA GLU A 20 -8.42 17.79 -1.95
C GLU A 20 -8.66 16.73 -3.04
N ILE A 21 -9.86 16.65 -3.61
CA ILE A 21 -10.13 15.75 -4.75
C ILE A 21 -9.50 16.33 -6.03
N ALA A 22 -8.64 15.54 -6.70
CA ALA A 22 -7.96 15.93 -7.95
C ALA A 22 -8.05 14.82 -9.00
N LEU A 23 -9.05 14.91 -9.90
CA LEU A 23 -9.33 13.88 -10.92
C LEU A 23 -8.64 14.12 -12.27
N ASP A 24 -8.09 15.32 -12.50
CA ASP A 24 -7.32 15.62 -13.72
C ASP A 24 -5.87 15.18 -13.54
N LEU A 25 -5.61 13.91 -13.87
CA LEU A 25 -4.28 13.32 -13.76
C LEU A 25 -3.28 13.87 -14.78
N ASP A 26 -3.73 14.52 -15.86
CA ASP A 26 -2.84 15.11 -16.88
C ASP A 26 -2.18 16.41 -16.39
N ASN A 27 -2.83 17.12 -15.47
CA ASN A 27 -2.34 18.38 -14.90
C ASN A 27 -2.16 18.29 -13.37
N LEU A 28 -1.87 17.09 -12.85
CA LEU A 28 -1.78 16.83 -11.42
C LEU A 28 -0.64 17.63 -10.77
N GLN A 29 -0.95 18.32 -9.66
CA GLN A 29 0.04 19.00 -8.83
C GLN A 29 -0.06 18.47 -7.40
N ALA A 30 0.83 17.54 -7.05
CA ALA A 30 0.80 16.86 -5.76
C ALA A 30 2.20 16.46 -5.30
N HIS A 31 2.39 16.44 -3.98
CA HIS A 31 3.51 15.75 -3.34
C HIS A 31 3.10 14.33 -2.95
N PHE A 32 1.85 14.16 -2.52
CA PHE A 32 1.23 12.88 -2.19
C PHE A 32 -0.12 12.77 -2.91
N ALA A 33 -0.37 11.63 -3.56
CA ALA A 33 -1.60 11.39 -4.29
C ALA A 33 -2.22 10.07 -3.85
N VAL A 34 -3.44 10.14 -3.30
CA VAL A 34 -4.23 8.96 -2.93
C VAL A 34 -4.90 8.39 -4.17
N LEU A 35 -4.87 7.09 -4.35
CA LEU A 35 -5.59 6.40 -5.42
C LEU A 35 -6.30 5.16 -4.86
N GLY A 36 -7.59 5.02 -5.09
CA GLY A 36 -8.30 3.79 -4.77
C GLY A 36 -8.24 2.78 -5.92
N MET A 37 -7.89 1.54 -5.61
CA MET A 37 -7.90 0.42 -6.56
C MET A 37 -8.80 -0.70 -6.02
N PRO A 38 -10.13 -0.57 -6.13
CA PRO A 38 -11.07 -1.48 -5.46
C PRO A 38 -11.15 -2.89 -6.07
N TYR A 39 -10.65 -3.08 -7.29
CA TYR A 39 -10.80 -4.35 -8.00
C TYR A 39 -9.42 -4.97 -8.26
N GLY A 40 -9.22 -6.20 -7.77
CA GLY A 40 -8.05 -7.02 -8.06
C GLY A 40 -8.29 -8.07 -9.16
N ALA A 41 -7.34 -8.97 -9.37
CA ALA A 41 -7.45 -10.00 -10.40
C ALA A 41 -8.05 -11.29 -9.82
N ALA A 42 -9.37 -11.41 -9.93
CA ALA A 42 -10.20 -12.46 -9.35
C ALA A 42 -9.79 -13.90 -9.78
N TYR A 43 -9.64 -14.81 -8.81
CA TYR A 43 -9.42 -16.25 -9.05
C TYR A 43 -10.68 -17.04 -9.39
N THR A 44 -11.83 -16.55 -8.94
CA THR A 44 -13.15 -17.09 -9.22
C THR A 44 -14.12 -15.95 -9.55
N PRO A 45 -15.27 -16.21 -10.20
CA PRO A 45 -16.26 -15.17 -10.49
C PRO A 45 -16.76 -14.41 -9.24
N GLN A 46 -16.77 -15.05 -8.07
CA GLN A 46 -17.18 -14.46 -6.80
C GLN A 46 -16.17 -13.43 -6.29
N ASP A 47 -14.89 -13.58 -6.65
CA ASP A 47 -13.81 -12.71 -6.15
C ASP A 47 -13.78 -11.35 -6.87
N TYR A 48 -14.48 -11.19 -7.99
CA TYR A 48 -14.47 -9.96 -8.78
C TYR A 48 -15.00 -8.73 -8.02
N ASN A 49 -16.03 -8.92 -7.19
CA ASN A 49 -16.58 -7.87 -6.34
C ASN A 49 -16.74 -8.43 -4.93
N ASN A 50 -15.59 -8.72 -4.32
CA ASN A 50 -15.49 -9.20 -2.94
C ASN A 50 -15.62 -8.02 -1.95
N ASP A 51 -15.56 -8.31 -0.64
CA ASP A 51 -15.70 -7.27 0.39
C ASP A 51 -14.58 -6.21 0.33
N GLN A 52 -13.36 -6.60 -0.06
CA GLN A 52 -12.21 -5.71 -0.12
C GLN A 52 -12.39 -4.61 -1.19
N THR A 53 -13.27 -4.81 -2.16
CA THR A 53 -13.69 -3.76 -3.09
C THR A 53 -14.26 -2.52 -2.41
N ASN A 54 -14.76 -2.64 -1.18
CA ASN A 54 -15.26 -1.52 -0.39
C ASN A 54 -14.18 -0.83 0.46
N ALA A 55 -12.98 -1.41 0.57
CA ALA A 55 -11.92 -0.90 1.46
C ALA A 55 -11.47 0.53 1.13
N PRO A 56 -11.27 0.96 -0.15
CA PRO A 56 -10.90 2.34 -0.44
C PRO A 56 -11.92 3.36 0.06
N THR A 57 -13.22 3.01 0.01
CA THR A 57 -14.29 3.84 0.57
C THR A 57 -14.26 3.82 2.09
N ALA A 58 -14.14 2.64 2.71
CA ALA A 58 -14.17 2.48 4.16
C ALA A 58 -12.99 3.19 4.86
N ILE A 59 -11.79 3.10 4.30
CA ILE A 59 -10.60 3.80 4.82
C ILE A 59 -10.80 5.32 4.75
N ARG A 60 -11.34 5.85 3.65
CA ARG A 60 -11.67 7.29 3.53
C ARG A 60 -12.70 7.72 4.58
N GLN A 61 -13.72 6.90 4.83
CA GLN A 61 -14.75 7.19 5.84
C GLN A 61 -14.21 7.20 7.28
N ALA A 62 -13.15 6.44 7.54
CA ALA A 62 -12.51 6.41 8.86
C ALA A 62 -11.67 7.67 9.16
N SER A 63 -11.50 8.60 8.21
CA SER A 63 -10.62 9.77 8.35
C SER A 63 -10.88 10.60 9.62
N ASP A 64 -12.16 10.86 9.95
CA ASP A 64 -12.55 11.60 11.17
C ASP A 64 -12.08 10.91 12.47
N ARG A 65 -11.87 9.60 12.43
CA ARG A 65 -11.34 8.80 13.55
C ARG A 65 -9.83 8.77 13.58
N VAL A 66 -9.18 8.91 12.42
CA VAL A 66 -7.72 8.95 12.29
C VAL A 66 -7.20 10.28 12.82
N ILE A 67 -7.82 11.38 12.40
CA ILE A 67 -7.51 12.73 12.83
C ILE A 67 -8.78 13.58 12.79
N ARG A 68 -9.03 14.38 13.84
CA ARG A 68 -10.25 15.22 13.90
C ARG A 68 -10.20 16.43 12.96
N SER A 69 -9.00 16.91 12.63
CA SER A 69 -8.77 17.98 11.66
C SER A 69 -7.27 18.09 11.32
N PRO A 70 -6.87 18.39 10.06
CA PRO A 70 -5.46 18.37 9.63
C PRO A 70 -4.50 19.28 10.41
N GLU A 71 -4.99 20.38 10.96
CA GLU A 71 -4.21 21.39 11.70
C GLU A 71 -3.97 21.05 13.17
N ARG A 72 -4.57 19.97 13.70
CA ARG A 72 -4.40 19.56 15.09
C ARG A 72 -3.06 18.87 15.30
N PHE A 73 -2.43 19.13 16.45
CA PHE A 73 -1.18 18.48 16.83
C PHE A 73 -1.38 16.97 17.01
N ASP A 74 -0.51 16.20 16.36
CA ASP A 74 -0.46 14.74 16.43
C ASP A 74 0.88 14.30 17.00
N PHE A 75 0.86 13.50 18.07
CA PHE A 75 2.06 13.05 18.77
C PHE A 75 2.86 11.99 17.99
N ASP A 76 2.24 11.27 17.07
CA ASP A 76 2.94 10.25 16.29
C ASP A 76 3.85 10.87 15.23
N ILE A 77 3.55 12.10 14.79
CA ILE A 77 4.31 12.84 13.78
C ILE A 77 4.81 14.20 14.30
N ASP A 78 4.70 14.44 15.61
CA ASP A 78 5.19 15.63 16.32
C ASP A 78 4.79 16.95 15.64
N GLY A 79 3.50 17.07 15.30
CA GLY A 79 2.97 18.23 14.58
C GLY A 79 1.63 17.95 13.90
N PRO A 80 1.05 18.93 13.18
CA PRO A 80 -0.13 18.73 12.35
C PRO A 80 0.18 17.84 11.14
N LEU A 81 -0.85 17.33 10.45
CA LEU A 81 -0.71 16.40 9.32
C LEU A 81 0.29 16.89 8.26
N LEU A 82 0.15 18.15 7.85
CA LEU A 82 1.03 18.79 6.86
C LEU A 82 2.18 19.59 7.50
N GLN A 83 2.45 19.39 8.79
CA GLN A 83 3.58 20.01 9.51
C GLN A 83 3.61 21.55 9.43
N GLY A 84 2.43 22.18 9.34
CA GLY A 84 2.27 23.64 9.29
C GLY A 84 2.63 24.24 7.94
N ARG A 85 2.82 23.41 6.91
CA ARG A 85 3.18 23.82 5.55
C ARG A 85 1.96 23.98 4.65
N ASP A 86 1.88 25.09 3.95
CA ASP A 86 0.85 25.42 2.95
C ASP A 86 1.28 25.10 1.51
N ASP A 87 2.58 24.89 1.30
CA ASP A 87 3.17 24.52 0.01
C ASP A 87 3.05 23.01 -0.29
N VAL A 88 2.84 22.18 0.74
CA VAL A 88 2.63 20.74 0.57
C VAL A 88 1.24 20.47 -0.02
N ARG A 89 1.21 19.69 -1.08
CA ARG A 89 0.00 19.30 -1.81
C ARG A 89 -0.30 17.83 -1.58
N PHE A 90 -1.40 17.56 -0.88
CA PHE A 90 -1.91 16.21 -0.62
C PHE A 90 -3.31 16.10 -1.18
N VAL A 91 -3.46 15.24 -2.19
CA VAL A 91 -4.68 15.15 -3.00
C VAL A 91 -5.18 13.71 -3.08
N ASP A 92 -6.45 13.55 -3.40
CA ASP A 92 -7.12 12.27 -3.63
C ASP A 92 -7.61 12.20 -5.07
N CYS A 93 -7.00 11.28 -5.82
CA CYS A 93 -7.21 11.05 -7.24
C CYS A 93 -8.42 10.17 -7.55
N GLY A 94 -9.21 9.82 -6.54
CA GLY A 94 -10.41 9.03 -6.73
C GLY A 94 -10.13 7.54 -6.80
N ASP A 95 -11.02 6.82 -7.48
CA ASP A 95 -10.94 5.36 -7.64
C ASP A 95 -10.78 4.98 -9.10
N VAL A 96 -9.99 3.93 -9.37
CA VAL A 96 -9.95 3.25 -10.67
C VAL A 96 -11.28 2.48 -10.84
N PRO A 97 -12.13 2.79 -11.84
CA PRO A 97 -13.43 2.14 -11.96
C PRO A 97 -13.31 0.67 -12.43
N ALA A 98 -14.35 -0.12 -12.28
CA ALA A 98 -14.50 -1.36 -13.05
C ALA A 98 -15.15 -1.06 -14.43
N ASP A 99 -14.95 -1.95 -15.40
CA ASP A 99 -15.72 -1.98 -16.65
C ASP A 99 -16.16 -3.43 -16.89
N LEU A 100 -17.47 -3.68 -16.91
CA LEU A 100 -18.00 -5.04 -17.11
C LEU A 100 -17.80 -5.55 -18.54
N SER A 101 -17.57 -4.67 -19.51
CA SER A 101 -17.23 -5.04 -20.89
C SER A 101 -15.75 -5.37 -21.09
N ASP A 102 -14.88 -4.87 -20.19
CA ASP A 102 -13.45 -5.21 -20.10
C ASP A 102 -13.07 -5.48 -18.63
N PRO A 103 -13.42 -6.67 -18.08
CA PRO A 103 -13.22 -6.98 -16.67
C PRO A 103 -11.76 -6.99 -16.21
N ARG A 104 -10.78 -7.00 -17.12
CA ARG A 104 -9.35 -6.89 -16.78
C ARG A 104 -8.77 -5.52 -17.08
N GLY A 105 -9.54 -4.64 -17.73
CA GLY A 105 -9.11 -3.29 -18.11
C GLY A 105 -8.80 -2.38 -16.92
N HIS A 106 -9.29 -2.69 -15.72
CA HIS A 106 -8.96 -1.92 -14.53
C HIS A 106 -7.47 -2.00 -14.17
N PHE A 107 -6.76 -3.10 -14.45
CA PHE A 107 -5.30 -3.19 -14.21
C PHE A 107 -4.54 -2.26 -15.16
N ARG A 108 -4.91 -2.22 -16.45
CA ARG A 108 -4.35 -1.26 -17.41
C ARG A 108 -4.59 0.18 -16.95
N ARG A 109 -5.81 0.50 -16.50
CA ARG A 109 -6.15 1.85 -16.02
C ARG A 109 -5.42 2.20 -14.73
N ALA A 110 -5.27 1.26 -13.81
CA ALA A 110 -4.49 1.41 -12.58
C ALA A 110 -3.03 1.72 -12.86
N GLU A 111 -2.39 0.98 -13.79
CA GLU A 111 -1.03 1.24 -14.22
C GLU A 111 -0.91 2.65 -14.84
N LEU A 112 -1.79 3.01 -15.78
CA LEU A 112 -1.78 4.32 -16.42
C LEU A 112 -2.02 5.47 -15.43
N ALA A 113 -2.94 5.30 -14.46
CA ALA A 113 -3.19 6.30 -13.42
C ALA A 113 -1.96 6.49 -12.53
N THR A 114 -1.33 5.38 -12.12
CA THR A 114 -0.10 5.40 -11.33
C THR A 114 1.04 6.08 -12.08
N ARG A 115 1.22 5.79 -13.37
CA ARG A 115 2.22 6.47 -14.23
C ARG A 115 2.01 7.98 -14.25
N LYS A 116 0.77 8.46 -14.36
CA LYS A 116 0.49 9.91 -14.34
C LYS A 116 0.80 10.54 -12.98
N ILE A 117 0.51 9.84 -11.88
CA ILE A 117 0.88 10.28 -10.54
C ILE A 117 2.40 10.40 -10.40
N LEU A 118 3.14 9.38 -10.84
CA LEU A 118 4.60 9.36 -10.79
C LEU A 118 5.22 10.44 -11.70
N ALA A 119 4.67 10.64 -12.90
CA ALA A 119 5.11 11.69 -13.83
C ALA A 119 4.92 13.11 -13.28
N ALA A 120 3.94 13.31 -12.38
CA ALA A 120 3.77 14.57 -11.65
C ALA A 120 4.77 14.76 -10.50
N GLY A 121 5.67 13.79 -10.26
CA GLY A 121 6.61 13.78 -9.14
C GLY A 121 5.97 13.45 -7.78
N ALA A 122 4.70 13.03 -7.78
CA ALA A 122 3.95 12.73 -6.57
C ALA A 122 4.21 11.29 -6.10
N ILE A 123 4.13 11.09 -4.78
CA ILE A 123 4.21 9.76 -4.18
C ILE A 123 2.80 9.14 -4.18
N PRO A 124 2.57 8.01 -4.88
CA PRO A 124 1.29 7.30 -4.82
C PRO A 124 1.09 6.65 -3.44
N ILE A 125 -0.09 6.88 -2.86
CA ILE A 125 -0.61 6.20 -1.67
C ILE A 125 -1.88 5.47 -2.11
N VAL A 126 -1.77 4.16 -2.33
CA VAL A 126 -2.85 3.38 -2.93
C VAL A 126 -3.67 2.68 -1.85
N LEU A 127 -4.98 2.87 -1.90
CA LEU A 127 -5.93 2.14 -1.06
C LEU A 127 -6.45 0.96 -1.89
N GLY A 128 -6.12 -0.25 -1.46
CA GLY A 128 -6.38 -1.47 -2.22
C GLY A 128 -7.77 -2.06 -2.00
N GLY A 129 -8.16 -2.90 -2.95
CA GLY A 129 -8.89 -4.14 -2.71
C GLY A 129 -7.89 -5.25 -2.36
N ASP A 130 -7.91 -6.35 -3.09
CA ASP A 130 -6.97 -7.46 -2.87
C ASP A 130 -5.51 -7.11 -3.23
N HIS A 131 -4.56 -7.90 -2.74
CA HIS A 131 -3.12 -7.67 -2.90
C HIS A 131 -2.67 -7.70 -4.37
N GLY A 132 -3.47 -8.25 -5.28
CA GLY A 132 -3.16 -8.30 -6.71
C GLY A 132 -2.98 -6.91 -7.32
N ILE A 133 -3.57 -5.87 -6.72
CA ILE A 133 -3.47 -4.48 -7.19
C ILE A 133 -2.06 -3.90 -7.11
N THR A 134 -1.15 -4.49 -6.34
CA THR A 134 0.27 -4.12 -6.31
C THR A 134 0.96 -4.37 -7.65
N ASN A 135 0.50 -5.35 -8.44
CA ASN A 135 1.05 -5.67 -9.75
C ASN A 135 1.05 -4.50 -10.75
N PRO A 136 -0.11 -3.89 -11.09
CA PRO A 136 -0.15 -2.74 -12.00
C PRO A 136 0.54 -1.50 -11.43
N ILE A 137 0.59 -1.35 -10.11
CA ILE A 137 1.33 -0.23 -9.47
C ILE A 137 2.83 -0.38 -9.76
N LEU A 138 3.41 -1.54 -9.47
CA LEU A 138 4.85 -1.77 -9.68
C LEU A 138 5.25 -1.73 -11.15
N ARG A 139 4.37 -2.13 -12.08
CA ARG A 139 4.60 -1.95 -13.54
C ARG A 139 4.79 -0.49 -13.94
N ALA A 140 4.18 0.45 -13.22
CA ALA A 140 4.31 1.88 -13.49
C ALA A 140 5.67 2.48 -13.08
N PHE A 141 6.55 1.73 -12.41
CA PHE A 141 7.86 2.20 -11.94
C PHE A 141 9.02 1.97 -12.92
N ASP A 142 8.75 1.53 -14.16
CA ASP A 142 9.77 1.17 -15.15
C ASP A 142 10.73 2.31 -15.56
N ASP A 143 10.33 3.56 -15.39
CA ASP A 143 11.13 4.76 -15.63
C ASP A 143 11.53 5.52 -14.33
N GLN A 144 11.24 4.95 -13.16
CA GLN A 144 11.44 5.58 -11.85
C GLN A 144 12.78 5.23 -11.18
N GLY A 145 13.59 4.39 -11.83
CA GLY A 145 14.84 3.86 -11.27
C GLY A 145 14.64 2.63 -10.38
N PRO A 146 15.74 2.04 -9.87
CA PRO A 146 15.68 0.82 -9.09
C PRO A 146 14.96 1.02 -7.76
N ILE A 147 14.19 0.03 -7.35
CA ILE A 147 13.44 0.03 -6.08
C ILE A 147 13.72 -1.25 -5.27
N THR A 148 13.61 -1.10 -3.97
CA THR A 148 13.54 -2.16 -2.97
C THR A 148 12.10 -2.28 -2.50
N ILE A 149 11.51 -3.46 -2.60
CA ILE A 149 10.17 -3.70 -2.05
C ILE A 149 10.30 -4.08 -0.59
N VAL A 150 9.55 -3.38 0.26
CA VAL A 150 9.36 -3.74 1.66
C VAL A 150 7.92 -4.18 1.80
N HIS A 151 7.75 -5.46 2.09
CA HIS A 151 6.47 -6.16 2.06
C HIS A 151 6.10 -6.60 3.48
N LEU A 152 5.05 -6.03 4.04
CA LEU A 152 4.52 -6.40 5.35
C LEU A 152 3.29 -7.28 5.14
N ASP A 153 3.39 -8.57 5.47
CA ASP A 153 2.35 -9.58 5.18
C ASP A 153 2.50 -10.78 6.12
N ALA A 154 1.45 -11.57 6.32
CA ALA A 154 1.54 -12.90 6.91
C ALA A 154 1.99 -13.95 5.89
N HIS A 155 1.72 -13.70 4.61
CA HIS A 155 1.82 -14.64 3.49
C HIS A 155 2.95 -14.27 2.53
N LEU A 156 3.32 -15.27 1.71
CA LEU A 156 4.50 -15.17 0.86
C LEU A 156 4.19 -14.40 -0.44
N ASP A 157 3.09 -14.72 -1.12
CA ASP A 157 2.67 -14.09 -2.38
C ASP A 157 3.57 -14.30 -3.61
N TRP A 158 4.08 -15.53 -3.73
CA TRP A 158 4.95 -15.97 -4.82
C TRP A 158 4.35 -16.97 -5.82
N ARG A 159 3.03 -17.19 -5.79
CA ARG A 159 2.37 -18.10 -6.74
C ARG A 159 2.66 -17.64 -8.17
N ASP A 160 3.05 -18.56 -9.06
CA ASP A 160 3.16 -18.22 -10.48
C ASP A 160 1.78 -18.01 -11.09
N GLU A 161 0.86 -18.90 -10.73
CA GLU A 161 -0.50 -18.94 -11.25
C GLU A 161 -1.44 -19.61 -10.23
N VAL A 162 -2.66 -19.09 -10.17
CA VAL A 162 -3.80 -19.75 -9.51
C VAL A 162 -4.98 -19.68 -10.47
N ASN A 163 -5.57 -20.82 -10.81
CA ASN A 163 -6.73 -20.93 -11.72
C ASN A 163 -6.57 -20.18 -13.06
N GLY A 164 -5.38 -20.20 -13.68
CA GLY A 164 -5.11 -19.46 -14.92
C GLY A 164 -4.79 -17.97 -14.75
N ILE A 165 -4.77 -17.46 -13.51
CA ILE A 165 -4.53 -16.05 -13.21
C ILE A 165 -3.14 -15.88 -12.61
N LYS A 166 -2.34 -15.01 -13.24
CA LYS A 166 -0.95 -14.69 -12.84
C LYS A 166 -0.82 -13.39 -12.05
N ASP A 167 -1.82 -12.53 -12.12
CA ASP A 167 -1.80 -11.18 -11.53
C ASP A 167 -2.68 -11.08 -10.26
N GLY A 168 -3.16 -12.22 -9.75
CA GLY A 168 -4.03 -12.27 -8.58
C GLY A 168 -3.27 -12.14 -7.27
N LEU A 169 -4.03 -12.01 -6.18
CA LEU A 169 -3.55 -11.63 -4.85
C LEU A 169 -2.41 -12.48 -4.27
N SER A 170 -2.22 -13.72 -4.72
CA SER A 170 -1.12 -14.58 -4.24
C SER A 170 0.15 -14.52 -5.08
N SER A 171 0.21 -13.63 -6.06
CA SER A 171 1.29 -13.50 -7.05
C SER A 171 2.08 -12.17 -7.04
N PRO A 172 1.74 -11.10 -6.27
CA PRO A 172 2.43 -9.82 -6.35
C PRO A 172 3.96 -9.88 -6.30
N MET A 173 4.53 -10.62 -5.34
CA MET A 173 5.98 -10.68 -5.19
C MET A 173 6.64 -11.51 -6.30
N ARG A 174 5.96 -12.54 -6.79
CA ARG A 174 6.42 -13.29 -7.97
C ARG A 174 6.46 -12.40 -9.21
N ARG A 175 5.41 -11.62 -9.49
CA ARG A 175 5.40 -10.67 -10.61
C ARG A 175 6.42 -9.57 -10.43
N ALA A 176 6.57 -9.04 -9.21
CA ALA A 176 7.59 -8.04 -8.89
C ALA A 176 9.02 -8.56 -9.17
N SER A 177 9.30 -9.82 -8.85
CA SER A 177 10.60 -10.46 -9.08
C SER A 177 11.01 -10.53 -10.57
N GLU A 178 10.04 -10.40 -11.47
CA GLU A 178 10.23 -10.42 -12.93
C GLU A 178 10.53 -9.01 -13.50
N LEU A 179 10.37 -7.95 -12.69
CA LEU A 179 10.61 -6.56 -13.10
C LEU A 179 12.10 -6.20 -12.95
N PRO A 180 12.78 -5.74 -14.01
CA PRO A 180 14.24 -5.56 -14.00
C PRO A 180 14.73 -4.45 -13.06
N TYR A 181 13.84 -3.55 -12.63
CA TYR A 181 14.11 -2.44 -11.71
C TYR A 181 13.78 -2.78 -10.25
N VAL A 182 13.12 -3.91 -9.96
CA VAL A 182 13.00 -4.43 -8.59
C VAL A 182 14.29 -5.16 -8.26
N LYS A 183 15.07 -4.63 -7.30
CA LYS A 183 16.40 -5.17 -6.97
C LYS A 183 16.40 -6.04 -5.74
N GLU A 184 15.52 -5.75 -4.80
CA GLU A 184 15.43 -6.42 -3.52
C GLU A 184 13.96 -6.52 -3.09
N ILE A 185 13.62 -7.62 -2.42
CA ILE A 185 12.31 -7.85 -1.80
C ILE A 185 12.58 -8.31 -0.36
N ILE A 186 12.14 -7.50 0.61
CA ILE A 186 12.23 -7.82 2.04
C ILE A 186 10.81 -8.04 2.55
N GLN A 187 10.51 -9.25 2.97
CA GLN A 187 9.20 -9.68 3.45
C GLN A 187 9.22 -9.86 4.96
N ILE A 188 8.33 -9.15 5.65
CA ILE A 188 8.31 -9.02 7.10
C ILE A 188 6.96 -9.49 7.64
N GLY A 189 6.99 -10.46 8.56
CA GLY A 189 5.78 -10.93 9.25
C GLY A 189 5.34 -12.34 8.88
N MET A 190 6.15 -13.07 8.11
CA MET A 190 5.76 -14.38 7.57
C MET A 190 5.43 -15.35 8.70
N ARG A 191 4.24 -15.96 8.63
CA ARG A 191 3.75 -16.92 9.63
C ARG A 191 2.55 -17.69 9.10
N ALA A 192 2.18 -18.75 9.83
CA ALA A 192 1.05 -19.62 9.49
C ALA A 192 1.11 -20.15 8.03
N SER A 193 -0.01 -20.69 7.55
CA SER A 193 -0.13 -21.21 6.19
C SER A 193 -0.81 -20.21 5.28
N GLY A 194 -0.14 -19.81 4.21
CA GLY A 194 -0.76 -19.11 3.07
C GLY A 194 -1.02 -20.02 1.88
N SER A 195 -1.16 -19.42 0.70
CA SER A 195 -1.32 -20.13 -0.57
C SER A 195 -0.03 -20.79 -1.09
N ALA A 196 1.14 -20.33 -0.62
CA ALA A 196 2.43 -20.85 -1.06
C ALA A 196 2.62 -22.34 -0.77
N ARG A 197 3.43 -22.99 -1.60
CA ARG A 197 3.96 -24.34 -1.44
C ARG A 197 5.48 -24.28 -1.38
N GLN A 198 6.11 -25.45 -1.25
CA GLN A 198 7.57 -25.55 -1.20
C GLN A 198 8.22 -24.91 -2.44
N GLU A 199 7.63 -25.08 -3.63
CA GLU A 199 8.15 -24.53 -4.88
C GLU A 199 8.22 -23.01 -4.88
N GLU A 200 7.20 -22.32 -4.36
CA GLU A 200 7.21 -20.86 -4.23
C GLU A 200 8.23 -20.38 -3.20
N ALA A 201 8.35 -21.08 -2.06
CA ALA A 201 9.33 -20.75 -1.04
C ALA A 201 10.77 -20.95 -1.54
N ASP A 202 11.02 -21.99 -2.33
CA ASP A 202 12.33 -22.25 -2.93
C ASP A 202 12.64 -21.23 -4.02
N TYR A 203 11.64 -20.85 -4.84
CA TYR A 203 11.80 -19.81 -5.84
C TYR A 203 12.15 -18.46 -5.19
N ALA A 204 11.40 -18.04 -4.17
CA ALA A 204 11.64 -16.78 -3.46
C ALA A 204 13.07 -16.70 -2.92
N ARG A 205 13.52 -17.76 -2.23
CA ARG A 205 14.90 -17.84 -1.71
C ARG A 205 15.95 -17.85 -2.81
N LYS A 206 15.71 -18.60 -3.90
CA LYS A 206 16.63 -18.67 -5.03
C LYS A 206 16.76 -17.33 -5.75
N TRP A 207 15.66 -16.58 -5.86
CA TRP A 207 15.67 -15.23 -6.43
C TRP A 207 16.45 -14.26 -5.53
N GLY A 208 16.48 -14.51 -4.22
CA GLY A 208 17.18 -13.70 -3.23
C GLY A 208 16.25 -12.88 -2.33
N ALA A 209 14.97 -13.23 -2.26
CA ALA A 209 14.01 -12.58 -1.39
C ALA A 209 14.40 -12.82 0.08
N GLU A 210 14.42 -11.75 0.84
CA GLU A 210 14.68 -11.80 2.26
C GLU A 210 13.38 -12.06 3.01
N ILE A 211 13.28 -13.24 3.64
CA ILE A 211 12.08 -13.68 4.35
C ILE A 211 12.32 -13.59 5.85
N ILE A 212 11.59 -12.70 6.52
CA ILE A 212 11.66 -12.45 7.96
C ILE A 212 10.34 -12.91 8.58
N THR A 213 10.44 -13.95 9.41
CA THR A 213 9.26 -14.48 10.10
C THR A 213 8.78 -13.51 11.18
N ALA A 214 7.50 -13.54 11.52
CA ALA A 214 6.99 -12.73 12.63
C ALA A 214 7.69 -13.08 13.96
N TYR A 215 8.04 -14.35 14.17
CA TYR A 215 8.76 -14.79 15.38
C TYR A 215 10.17 -14.21 15.44
N GLU A 216 10.91 -14.22 14.33
CA GLU A 216 12.22 -13.56 14.26
C GLU A 216 12.11 -12.06 14.53
N LEU A 217 11.10 -11.38 13.98
CA LEU A 217 10.84 -9.98 14.26
C LEU A 217 10.57 -9.74 15.75
N HIS A 218 9.80 -10.61 16.41
CA HIS A 218 9.51 -10.46 17.85
C HIS A 218 10.74 -10.72 18.71
N ASP A 219 11.60 -11.67 18.33
CA ASP A 219 12.82 -12.00 19.05
C ASP A 219 13.91 -10.92 18.91
N THR A 220 14.05 -10.35 17.71
CA THR A 220 15.16 -9.43 17.37
C THR A 220 14.76 -7.95 17.36
N GLY A 221 13.47 -7.66 17.18
CA GLY A 221 12.92 -6.32 17.11
C GLY A 221 13.08 -5.65 15.73
N MET A 222 12.25 -4.63 15.49
CA MET A 222 12.19 -3.93 14.20
C MET A 222 13.50 -3.18 13.83
N GLU A 223 14.35 -2.81 14.79
CA GLU A 223 15.66 -2.20 14.46
C GLU A 223 16.58 -3.19 13.74
N ALA A 224 16.59 -4.46 14.18
CA ALA A 224 17.39 -5.50 13.54
C ALA A 224 16.90 -5.75 12.11
N VAL A 225 15.58 -5.74 11.90
CA VAL A 225 14.97 -5.82 10.57
C VAL A 225 15.35 -4.62 9.71
N LEU A 226 15.22 -3.40 10.22
CA LEU A 226 15.63 -2.17 9.51
C LEU A 226 17.11 -2.17 9.14
N ALA A 227 17.98 -2.81 9.92
CA ALA A 227 19.41 -2.93 9.61
C ALA A 227 19.70 -3.82 8.40
N ARG A 228 18.77 -4.71 8.03
CA ARG A 228 18.87 -5.58 6.84
C ARG A 228 18.40 -4.89 5.57
N ILE A 229 17.63 -3.80 5.69
CA ILE A 229 17.20 -2.98 4.56
C ILE A 229 18.33 -2.00 4.19
N PRO A 230 18.77 -1.90 2.92
CA PRO A 230 19.88 -1.03 2.52
C PRO A 230 19.62 0.44 2.85
N ASP A 231 20.64 1.17 3.29
CA ASP A 231 20.58 2.64 3.43
C ASP A 231 20.59 3.35 2.07
N GLY A 232 19.98 4.54 2.01
CA GLY A 232 19.91 5.37 0.79
C GLY A 232 19.03 4.80 -0.32
N GLY A 233 18.26 3.74 -0.02
CA GLY A 233 17.41 3.05 -1.00
C GLY A 233 16.14 3.83 -1.37
N ARG A 234 15.56 3.44 -2.51
CA ARG A 234 14.20 3.83 -2.92
C ARG A 234 13.26 2.68 -2.56
N TYR A 235 12.38 2.89 -1.60
CA TYR A 235 11.53 1.82 -1.06
C TYR A 235 10.10 1.93 -1.59
N TYR A 236 9.56 0.85 -2.10
CA TYR A 236 8.11 0.71 -2.27
C TYR A 236 7.57 -0.10 -1.09
N LEU A 237 6.66 0.48 -0.31
CA LEU A 237 6.10 -0.15 0.88
C LEU A 237 4.71 -0.71 0.59
N THR A 238 4.59 -2.02 0.53
CA THR A 238 3.29 -2.69 0.40
C THR A 238 2.90 -3.30 1.74
N ILE A 239 1.70 -2.96 2.22
CA ILE A 239 1.18 -3.42 3.51
C ILE A 239 -0.09 -4.24 3.25
N ASP A 240 0.05 -5.55 3.37
CA ASP A 240 -1.09 -6.44 3.58
C ASP A 240 -1.63 -6.22 5.00
N ALA A 241 -2.92 -5.93 5.10
CA ALA A 241 -3.57 -5.79 6.39
C ALA A 241 -3.40 -7.05 7.26
N ASP A 242 -3.37 -8.25 6.67
CA ASP A 242 -3.26 -9.49 7.45
C ASP A 242 -1.84 -9.74 8.01
N GLY A 243 -0.84 -8.99 7.53
CA GLY A 243 0.50 -8.97 8.10
C GLY A 243 0.56 -8.36 9.49
N LEU A 244 -0.35 -7.45 9.81
CA LEU A 244 -0.53 -6.91 11.15
C LEU A 244 -1.20 -7.94 12.07
N ASP A 245 -0.92 -7.85 13.37
CA ASP A 245 -1.51 -8.76 14.34
C ASP A 245 -3.05 -8.56 14.43
N PRO A 246 -3.85 -9.63 14.45
CA PRO A 246 -5.31 -9.54 14.53
C PRO A 246 -5.85 -8.81 15.77
N THR A 247 -5.04 -8.65 16.82
CA THR A 247 -5.41 -7.82 17.98
C THR A 247 -5.58 -6.35 17.64
N CYS A 248 -4.98 -5.88 16.53
CA CYS A 248 -5.12 -4.50 16.02
C CYS A 248 -5.66 -4.42 14.59
N MET A 249 -5.51 -5.48 13.78
CA MET A 249 -6.01 -5.54 12.40
C MET A 249 -6.86 -6.79 12.16
N PRO A 250 -8.04 -6.92 12.81
CA PRO A 250 -8.87 -8.13 12.71
C PRO A 250 -9.64 -8.26 11.38
N ALA A 251 -9.86 -7.16 10.65
CA ALA A 251 -10.80 -7.12 9.53
C ALA A 251 -10.14 -7.50 8.20
N VAL A 252 -9.79 -8.78 8.06
CA VAL A 252 -9.12 -9.34 6.86
C VAL A 252 -9.69 -10.71 6.49
N ALA A 253 -9.35 -11.22 5.31
CA ALA A 253 -9.79 -12.54 4.85
C ALA A 253 -9.25 -13.67 5.73
N GLY A 254 -7.93 -13.70 5.95
CA GLY A 254 -7.23 -14.75 6.68
C GLY A 254 -6.37 -14.22 7.83
N PRO A 255 -6.95 -13.81 8.98
CA PRO A 255 -6.16 -13.29 10.10
C PRO A 255 -5.23 -14.36 10.67
N ALA A 256 -3.94 -14.06 10.78
CA ALA A 256 -2.93 -14.94 11.37
C ALA A 256 -2.42 -14.40 12.72
N PRO A 257 -2.57 -15.11 13.85
CA PRO A 257 -2.07 -14.63 15.15
C PRO A 257 -0.55 -14.45 15.22
N GLY A 258 -0.07 -13.54 16.06
CA GLY A 258 1.36 -13.30 16.31
C GLY A 258 2.02 -12.40 15.27
N GLY A 259 1.26 -11.50 14.64
CA GLY A 259 1.71 -10.64 13.54
C GLY A 259 2.49 -9.41 13.97
N VAL A 260 2.70 -8.52 13.01
CA VAL A 260 3.36 -7.23 13.27
C VAL A 260 2.43 -6.34 14.09
N THR A 261 2.90 -5.80 15.21
CA THR A 261 2.10 -4.87 16.00
C THR A 261 2.06 -3.48 15.35
N PHE A 262 1.05 -2.67 15.68
CA PHE A 262 0.97 -1.27 15.23
C PHE A 262 2.27 -0.49 15.50
N VAL A 263 2.88 -0.67 16.67
CA VAL A 263 4.11 0.04 17.07
C VAL A 263 5.29 -0.40 16.21
N GLN A 264 5.41 -1.70 15.90
CA GLN A 264 6.44 -2.21 14.99
C GLN A 264 6.23 -1.70 13.55
N ALA A 265 5.00 -1.70 13.03
CA ALA A 265 4.68 -1.18 11.71
C ALA A 265 4.98 0.33 11.60
N ARG A 266 4.58 1.12 12.61
CA ARG A 266 4.94 2.54 12.70
C ARG A 266 6.47 2.72 12.69
N LYS A 267 7.18 1.91 13.46
CA LYS A 267 8.65 1.95 13.55
C LYS A 267 9.31 1.62 12.21
N LEU A 268 8.77 0.65 11.46
CA LEU A 268 9.20 0.34 10.09
C LEU A 268 9.03 1.58 9.19
N ILE A 269 7.84 2.19 9.16
CA ILE A 269 7.55 3.36 8.31
C ILE A 269 8.53 4.51 8.59
N HIS A 270 8.68 4.90 9.86
CA HIS A 270 9.60 5.97 10.25
C HIS A 270 11.06 5.61 9.97
N GLY A 271 11.43 4.34 10.17
CA GLY A 271 12.76 3.82 9.87
C GLY A 271 13.11 3.88 8.38
N LEU A 272 12.19 3.46 7.50
CA LEU A 272 12.37 3.55 6.05
C LEU A 272 12.54 5.01 5.60
N VAL A 273 11.71 5.91 6.12
CA VAL A 273 11.81 7.34 5.82
C VAL A 273 13.14 7.93 6.28
N LYS A 274 13.67 7.48 7.42
CA LYS A 274 14.97 7.93 7.92
C LYS A 274 16.15 7.37 7.10
N LYS A 275 16.03 6.14 6.60
CA LYS A 275 17.13 5.44 5.89
C LYS A 275 17.27 5.86 4.44
N GLY A 276 16.19 6.26 3.78
CA GLY A 276 16.19 6.53 2.34
C GLY A 276 14.92 7.25 1.89
N ARG A 277 14.37 6.85 0.74
CA ARG A 277 13.16 7.45 0.17
C ARG A 277 12.08 6.41 -0.10
N VAL A 278 10.97 6.48 0.63
CA VAL A 278 9.76 5.74 0.28
C VAL A 278 9.11 6.43 -0.92
N VAL A 279 9.04 5.71 -2.05
CA VAL A 279 8.61 6.24 -3.36
C VAL A 279 7.15 5.93 -3.69
N GLY A 280 6.50 5.10 -2.89
CA GLY A 280 5.09 4.74 -3.01
C GLY A 280 4.69 3.80 -1.88
N MET A 281 3.40 3.76 -1.58
CA MET A 281 2.86 2.74 -0.69
C MET A 281 1.49 2.25 -1.16
N ASP A 282 1.14 1.02 -0.80
CA ASP A 282 -0.22 0.51 -0.85
C ASP A 282 -0.65 -0.10 0.49
N PHE A 283 -1.96 -0.17 0.72
CA PHE A 283 -2.58 -0.82 1.87
C PHE A 283 -3.76 -1.65 1.38
N VAL A 284 -3.69 -2.97 1.52
CA VAL A 284 -4.57 -3.94 0.82
C VAL A 284 -5.30 -4.88 1.80
N GLU A 285 -6.20 -5.72 1.27
CA GLU A 285 -6.81 -6.88 1.94
C GLU A 285 -7.76 -6.60 3.14
N ILE A 286 -8.04 -5.34 3.46
CA ILE A 286 -9.04 -4.98 4.47
C ILE A 286 -10.43 -5.42 3.99
N GLN A 287 -11.18 -6.07 4.89
CA GLN A 287 -12.57 -6.50 4.70
C GLN A 287 -13.50 -5.65 5.59
N PRO A 288 -14.09 -4.56 5.06
CA PRO A 288 -14.91 -3.63 5.83
C PRO A 288 -16.10 -4.27 6.56
N GLU A 289 -16.70 -5.35 6.03
CA GLU A 289 -17.80 -6.05 6.71
C GLU A 289 -17.37 -6.68 8.04
N LYS A 290 -16.07 -7.00 8.19
CA LYS A 290 -15.47 -7.52 9.42
C LYS A 290 -14.94 -6.42 10.34
N ASP A 291 -14.98 -5.14 9.92
CA ASP A 291 -14.36 -4.04 10.65
C ASP A 291 -15.27 -3.44 11.72
N ILE A 292 -15.22 -4.06 12.91
CA ILE A 292 -15.99 -3.60 14.07
C ILE A 292 -15.57 -2.19 14.46
N ASN A 293 -16.53 -1.27 14.43
CA ASN A 293 -16.32 0.14 14.75
C ASN A 293 -15.17 0.75 13.92
N GLN A 294 -15.00 0.42 12.64
CA GLN A 294 -13.96 1.02 11.77
C GLN A 294 -12.54 0.96 12.38
N HIS A 295 -12.24 -0.05 13.21
CA HIS A 295 -10.99 -0.14 13.94
C HIS A 295 -9.81 -0.35 12.98
N SER A 296 -9.93 -1.30 12.07
CA SER A 296 -8.93 -1.68 11.07
C SER A 296 -8.69 -0.55 10.08
N CYS A 297 -9.76 0.08 9.58
CA CYS A 297 -9.67 1.24 8.70
C CYS A 297 -9.00 2.44 9.39
N MET A 298 -9.29 2.66 10.69
CA MET A 298 -8.61 3.69 11.48
C MET A 298 -7.11 3.37 11.62
N ILE A 299 -6.72 2.12 11.86
CA ILE A 299 -5.30 1.72 11.93
C ILE A 299 -4.59 1.96 10.59
N ALA A 300 -5.19 1.57 9.46
CA ALA A 300 -4.65 1.84 8.14
C ALA A 300 -4.44 3.34 7.91
N GLY A 301 -5.45 4.16 8.23
CA GLY A 301 -5.34 5.61 8.15
C GLY A 301 -4.26 6.19 9.07
N ARG A 302 -4.07 5.66 10.29
CA ARG A 302 -2.99 6.09 11.20
C ARG A 302 -1.61 5.78 10.63
N LEU A 303 -1.42 4.63 9.98
CA LEU A 303 -0.15 4.26 9.35
C LEU A 303 0.16 5.15 8.13
N ILE A 304 -0.86 5.44 7.30
CA ILE A 304 -0.74 6.40 6.20
C ILE A 304 -0.39 7.82 6.71
N LEU A 305 -1.07 8.28 7.77
CA LEU A 305 -0.77 9.57 8.42
C LEU A 305 0.68 9.61 8.93
N ASN A 306 1.14 8.52 9.55
CA ASN A 306 2.52 8.38 10.02
C ASN A 306 3.52 8.49 8.87
N PHE A 307 3.23 7.85 7.73
CA PHE A 307 4.07 7.97 6.55
C PHE A 307 4.14 9.42 6.04
N ILE A 308 3.00 10.06 5.80
CA ILE A 308 2.93 11.43 5.28
C ILE A 308 3.68 12.40 6.20
N GLY A 309 3.37 12.38 7.50
CA GLY A 309 4.01 13.28 8.46
C GLY A 309 5.52 13.05 8.59
N ALA A 310 5.96 11.79 8.63
CA ALA A 310 7.39 11.46 8.66
C ALA A 310 8.10 11.93 7.38
N ALA A 311 7.51 11.69 6.21
CA ALA A 311 8.05 12.08 4.91
C ALA A 311 8.23 13.60 4.79
N ILE A 312 7.22 14.38 5.20
CA ILE A 312 7.31 15.85 5.18
C ILE A 312 8.44 16.34 6.09
N ARG A 313 8.56 15.79 7.31
CA ARG A 313 9.64 16.14 8.25
C ARG A 313 11.03 15.75 7.76
N ALA A 314 11.12 14.68 6.98
CA ALA A 314 12.36 14.24 6.34
C ALA A 314 12.70 15.06 5.08
N GLY A 315 11.94 16.11 4.78
CA GLY A 315 12.21 17.00 3.65
C GLY A 315 11.81 16.41 2.29
N TYR A 316 10.90 15.43 2.23
CA TYR A 316 10.49 14.85 0.95
C TYR A 316 9.84 15.86 0.00
N CYS A 317 9.27 16.92 0.56
CA CYS A 317 8.62 18.04 -0.13
C CYS A 317 9.52 19.27 -0.28
N ASP A 318 10.78 19.19 0.15
CA ASP A 318 11.74 20.29 -0.02
C ASP A 318 12.29 20.18 -1.45
N THR A 319 11.60 20.85 -2.38
CA THR A 319 11.80 20.75 -3.82
C THR A 319 13.26 20.66 -4.26
N THR A 320 13.52 19.83 -5.26
CA THR A 320 14.09 20.38 -6.49
C THR A 320 13.09 20.07 -7.61
N ARG A 321 12.52 21.12 -8.20
CA ARG A 321 11.77 21.02 -9.46
C ARG A 321 12.72 20.58 -10.58
#